data_AF-A0A519CAB2-F1
#
_entry.id   AF-A0A519CAB2-F1
#
_cell.length_a   1.000
_cell.length_b   1.000
_cell.length_c   1.000
_cell.angle_alpha   90.00
_cell.angle_beta   90.00
_cell.angle_gamma   90.00
#
_symmetry.space_group_name_H-M   'P 1'
#
loop_
_entity.id
_entity.type
_entity.pdbx_description
1 polymer ?
#
loop_
_entity_poly.entity_id
_entity_poly.type
_entity_poly.pdbx_seq_one_letter_code
_entity_poly.pdbx_strand_id
1 'polypeptide(L)'
;EAHEAWEGLWIASVRNSSEHRFLQGLIKCGAALLKIRMANYEIQDLIGARNLSKSGMSLLSQVGVDCFMGLNIPIFLESYNDFVKPISEDIVPVIDSKSPRIELMI
;
A
#
# COMPACT_ATOMS: atom_id res chain seq x y z
N GLU A 1 8.25 7.49 -7.96
CA GLU A 1 7.09 7.99 -8.73
C GLU A 1 5.76 7.96 -7.94
N ALA A 2 5.06 6.83 -7.77
CA ALA A 2 3.71 6.83 -7.18
C ALA A 2 3.60 7.50 -5.79
N HIS A 3 4.59 7.24 -4.91
CA HIS A 3 4.70 7.88 -3.60
C HIS A 3 4.72 9.42 -3.71
N GLU A 4 5.59 9.95 -4.56
CA GLU A 4 5.78 11.40 -4.73
C GLU A 4 4.54 12.06 -5.37
N ALA A 5 3.89 11.37 -6.31
CA ALA A 5 2.67 11.86 -6.94
C ALA A 5 1.51 12.04 -5.94
N TRP A 6 1.41 11.18 -4.92
CA TRP A 6 0.37 11.27 -3.90
C TRP A 6 0.73 12.19 -2.73
N GLU A 7 2.01 12.40 -2.47
CA GLU A 7 2.48 13.18 -1.31
C GLU A 7 1.97 14.62 -1.33
N GLY A 8 1.99 15.29 -2.50
CA GLY A 8 1.43 16.64 -2.64
C GLY A 8 -0.08 16.69 -2.36
N LEU A 9 -0.84 15.71 -2.85
CA LEU A 9 -2.28 15.61 -2.58
C LEU A 9 -2.56 15.31 -1.11
N TRP A 10 -1.73 14.46 -0.49
CA TRP A 10 -1.85 14.10 0.91
C TRP A 10 -1.63 15.31 1.82
N ILE A 11 -0.61 16.12 1.54
CA ILE A 11 -0.34 17.38 2.26
C ILE A 11 -1.50 18.37 2.11
N ALA A 12 -2.11 18.45 0.92
CA ALA A 12 -3.22 19.35 0.64
C ALA A 12 -4.57 18.88 1.22
N SER A 13 -4.70 17.59 1.56
CA SER A 13 -5.94 17.02 2.10
C SER A 13 -6.21 17.44 3.56
N VAL A 14 -7.50 17.53 3.92
CA VAL A 14 -7.90 17.81 5.31
C VAL A 14 -7.43 16.69 6.21
N ARG A 15 -6.65 17.02 7.25
CA ARG A 15 -6.10 16.03 8.18
C ARG A 15 -7.19 15.12 8.74
N ASN A 16 -6.93 13.81 8.73
CA ASN A 16 -7.85 12.75 9.18
C ASN A 16 -9.16 12.65 8.37
N SER A 17 -9.28 13.28 7.20
CA SER A 17 -10.37 12.99 6.27
C SER A 17 -10.21 11.63 5.59
N SER A 18 -11.25 11.18 4.89
CA SER A 18 -11.19 9.96 4.08
C SER A 18 -10.13 10.06 2.98
N GLU A 19 -9.99 11.22 2.32
CA GLU A 19 -8.95 11.51 1.33
C GLU A 19 -7.56 11.41 1.95
N HIS A 20 -7.37 12.01 3.13
CA HIS A 20 -6.09 11.97 3.83
C HIS A 20 -5.68 10.55 4.19
N ARG A 21 -6.61 9.76 4.74
CA ARG A 21 -6.37 8.34 5.06
C ARG A 21 -6.11 7.52 3.81
N PHE A 22 -6.88 7.74 2.76
CA PHE A 22 -6.75 7.03 1.49
C PHE A 22 -5.36 7.26 0.88
N LEU A 23 -4.96 8.52 0.71
CA LEU A 23 -3.67 8.89 0.14
C LEU A 23 -2.52 8.39 1.02
N GLN A 24 -2.60 8.57 2.33
CA GLN A 24 -1.59 8.06 3.25
C GLN A 24 -1.48 6.53 3.21
N GLY A 25 -2.62 5.84 3.08
CA GLY A 25 -2.70 4.39 2.94
C GLY A 25 -1.97 3.91 1.68
N LEU A 26 -2.27 4.51 0.53
CA LEU A 26 -1.62 4.21 -0.74
C LEU A 26 -0.11 4.51 -0.72
N ILE A 27 0.29 5.65 -0.16
CA ILE A 27 1.71 6.04 0.03
C ILE A 27 2.45 4.95 0.82
N LYS A 28 1.87 4.50 1.94
CA LYS A 28 2.49 3.46 2.78
C LYS A 28 2.56 2.10 2.08
N CYS A 29 1.50 1.70 1.38
CA CYS A 29 1.51 0.48 0.57
C CYS A 29 2.59 0.55 -0.53
N GLY A 30 2.68 1.67 -1.26
CA GLY A 30 3.72 1.89 -2.27
C GLY A 30 5.14 1.85 -1.69
N ALA A 31 5.37 2.49 -0.55
CA ALA A 31 6.66 2.46 0.14
C ALA A 31 7.03 1.05 0.64
N ALA A 32 6.06 0.27 1.11
CA ALA A 32 6.28 -1.12 1.50
C ALA A 32 6.70 -1.99 0.31
N LEU A 33 6.05 -1.84 -0.85
CA LEU A 33 6.42 -2.57 -2.07
C LEU A 33 7.86 -2.24 -2.53
N LEU A 34 8.27 -0.96 -2.39
CA LEU A 34 9.67 -0.57 -2.65
C LEU A 34 10.64 -1.28 -1.70
N LYS A 35 10.32 -1.33 -0.40
CA LYS A 35 11.14 -2.05 0.59
C LYS A 35 11.21 -3.55 0.33
N ILE A 36 10.11 -4.18 -0.08
CA ILE A 36 10.09 -5.59 -0.49
C ILE A 36 11.07 -5.83 -1.65
N ARG A 37 11.07 -4.94 -2.65
CA ARG A 37 12.02 -5.01 -3.76
C ARG A 37 13.47 -4.86 -3.30
N MET A 38 13.72 -4.01 -2.30
CA MET A 38 15.06 -3.77 -1.75
C MET A 38 15.53 -4.88 -0.80
N ALA A 39 14.61 -5.63 -0.17
CA ALA A 39 14.94 -6.68 0.79
C ALA A 39 15.75 -7.85 0.22
N ASN A 40 15.82 -8.00 -1.11
CA ASN A 40 16.77 -8.91 -1.76
C ASN A 40 18.24 -8.57 -1.45
N TYR A 41 18.52 -7.35 -0.98
CA TYR A 41 19.84 -6.86 -0.64
C TYR A 41 20.04 -6.75 0.88
N GLU A 42 18.98 -6.43 1.64
CA GLU A 42 19.02 -6.25 3.11
C GLU A 42 17.74 -6.77 3.79
N ILE A 43 17.83 -7.87 4.54
CA ILE A 43 16.66 -8.50 5.18
C ILE A 43 15.92 -7.56 6.17
N GLN A 44 16.62 -6.58 6.75
CA GLN A 44 16.02 -5.57 7.65
C GLN A 44 14.94 -4.73 6.97
N ASP A 45 14.95 -4.62 5.64
CA ASP A 45 13.91 -3.93 4.90
C ASP A 45 12.55 -4.64 4.96
N LEU A 46 12.51 -5.96 5.21
CA LEU A 46 11.24 -6.68 5.42
C LEU A 46 10.52 -6.22 6.69
N ILE A 47 11.25 -5.85 7.74
CA ILE A 47 10.64 -5.32 8.97
C ILE A 47 9.94 -3.98 8.66
N GLY A 48 10.61 -3.11 7.92
CA GLY A 48 10.02 -1.87 7.44
C GLY A 48 8.80 -2.10 6.55
N ALA A 49 8.89 -3.07 5.62
CA ALA A 49 7.79 -3.44 4.74
C ALA A 49 6.55 -3.96 5.50
N ARG A 50 6.73 -4.79 6.54
CA ARG A 50 5.63 -5.25 7.41
C ARG A 50 4.90 -4.10 8.06
N ASN A 51 5.65 -3.19 8.69
CA ASN A 51 5.07 -2.08 9.43
C ASN A 51 4.31 -1.14 8.50
N LEU A 52 4.88 -0.82 7.34
CA LEU A 52 4.25 0.02 6.33
C LEU A 52 3.01 -0.65 5.72
N SER A 53 3.08 -1.94 5.37
CA SER A 53 1.95 -2.70 4.83
C SER A 53 0.78 -2.72 5.80
N LYS A 54 1.03 -3.10 7.07
CA LYS A 54 -0.01 -3.16 8.11
C LYS A 54 -0.64 -1.78 8.33
N SER A 55 0.17 -0.73 8.43
CA SER A 55 -0.34 0.61 8.63
C SER A 55 -1.09 1.15 7.41
N GLY A 56 -0.63 0.88 6.19
CA GLY A 56 -1.26 1.32 4.95
C GLY A 56 -2.62 0.67 4.77
N MET A 57 -2.69 -0.65 4.94
CA MET A 57 -3.96 -1.40 4.87
C MET A 57 -4.97 -0.93 5.92
N SER A 58 -4.51 -0.67 7.15
CA SER A 58 -5.37 -0.15 8.23
C SER A 58 -5.93 1.24 7.92
N LEU A 59 -5.17 2.10 7.24
CA LEU A 59 -5.67 3.41 6.81
C LEU A 59 -6.72 3.30 5.71
N LEU A 60 -6.47 2.43 4.72
CA LEU A 60 -7.39 2.18 3.61
C LEU A 60 -8.72 1.59 4.10
N SER A 61 -8.69 0.65 5.05
CA SER A 61 -9.93 0.08 5.63
C SER A 61 -10.74 1.11 6.44
N GLN A 62 -10.13 2.22 6.87
CA GLN A 62 -10.78 3.31 7.62
C GLN A 62 -11.28 4.45 6.71
N VAL A 63 -11.18 4.32 5.38
CA VAL A 63 -11.71 5.33 4.44
C VAL A 63 -13.24 5.43 4.53
N GLY A 64 -13.91 4.33 4.90
CA GLY A 64 -15.33 4.31 5.24
C GLY A 64 -16.28 4.12 4.04
N VAL A 65 -15.74 3.92 2.84
CA VAL A 65 -16.50 3.54 1.64
C VAL A 65 -15.72 2.50 0.84
N ASP A 66 -16.42 1.65 0.08
CA ASP A 66 -15.79 0.56 -0.68
C ASP A 66 -15.08 1.06 -1.94
N CYS A 67 -15.61 2.10 -2.59
CA CYS A 67 -15.06 2.68 -3.81
C CYS A 67 -14.68 4.14 -3.55
N PHE A 68 -13.39 4.46 -3.70
CA PHE A 68 -12.90 5.81 -3.45
C PHE A 68 -11.86 6.22 -4.50
N MET A 69 -12.03 7.39 -5.11
CA MET A 69 -11.17 7.93 -6.17
C MET A 69 -10.87 6.92 -7.30
N GLY A 70 -11.87 6.10 -7.66
CA GLY A 70 -11.76 5.09 -8.71
C GLY A 70 -11.14 3.75 -8.28
N LEU A 71 -10.70 3.61 -7.02
CA LEU A 71 -10.20 2.34 -6.50
C LEU A 71 -11.29 1.59 -5.72
N ASN A 72 -11.47 0.30 -6.02
CA ASN A 72 -12.20 -0.61 -5.14
C ASN A 72 -11.28 -1.04 -3.98
N ILE A 73 -11.51 -0.49 -2.79
CA ILE A 73 -10.66 -0.68 -1.62
C ILE A 73 -10.66 -2.13 -1.13
N PRO A 74 -11.82 -2.81 -0.93
CA PRO A 74 -11.82 -4.21 -0.51
C PRO A 74 -11.03 -5.14 -1.45
N ILE A 75 -11.23 -5.03 -2.77
CA ILE A 75 -10.52 -5.85 -3.76
C ILE A 75 -9.01 -5.56 -3.74
N PHE A 76 -8.63 -4.28 -3.67
CA PHE A 76 -7.22 -3.89 -3.56
C PHE A 76 -6.59 -4.45 -2.29
N LEU A 77 -7.27 -4.34 -1.14
CA LEU A 77 -6.77 -4.83 0.15
C LEU A 77 -6.58 -6.33 0.16
N GLU A 78 -7.49 -7.09 -0.43
CA GLU A 78 -7.38 -8.54 -0.57
C GLU A 78 -6.15 -8.93 -1.40
N SER A 79 -6.05 -8.40 -2.63
CA SER A 79 -4.93 -8.66 -3.54
C SER A 79 -3.58 -8.23 -2.95
N TYR A 80 -3.54 -7.05 -2.33
CA TYR A 80 -2.35 -6.55 -1.67
C TYR A 80 -1.93 -7.45 -0.50
N ASN A 81 -2.89 -7.83 0.37
CA ASN A 81 -2.63 -8.69 1.52
C ASN A 81 -2.04 -10.04 1.09
N ASP A 82 -2.61 -10.66 0.06
CA ASP A 82 -2.13 -11.94 -0.45
C ASP A 82 -0.68 -11.85 -0.96
N PHE A 83 -0.35 -10.77 -1.66
CA PHE A 83 1.02 -10.54 -2.12
C PHE A 83 2.01 -10.32 -0.98
N VAL A 84 1.64 -9.52 0.04
CA VAL A 84 2.58 -9.21 1.14
C VAL A 84 2.63 -10.30 2.19
N LYS A 85 1.68 -11.25 2.23
CA LYS A 85 1.62 -12.31 3.24
C LYS A 85 2.97 -13.02 3.51
N PRO A 86 3.79 -13.40 2.51
CA PRO A 86 5.07 -14.08 2.76
C PRO A 86 6.05 -13.27 3.62
N ILE A 87 5.95 -11.93 3.61
CA ILE A 87 6.91 -11.11 4.36
C ILE A 87 6.81 -11.33 5.87
N SER A 88 5.68 -11.82 6.41
CA SER A 88 5.54 -12.14 7.83
C SER A 88 6.41 -13.32 8.29
N GLU A 89 6.85 -14.14 7.33
CA GLU A 89 7.70 -15.31 7.53
C GLU A 89 9.14 -15.04 7.05
N ASP A 90 9.53 -13.77 6.93
CA ASP A 90 10.84 -13.34 6.41
C ASP A 90 11.09 -13.78 4.94
N ILE A 91 10.03 -14.05 4.18
CA ILE A 91 10.12 -14.44 2.78
C ILE A 91 9.87 -13.22 1.88
N VAL A 92 10.79 -12.95 0.96
CA VAL A 92 10.59 -11.94 -0.09
C VAL A 92 9.64 -12.51 -1.16
N PRO A 93 8.45 -11.94 -1.38
CA PRO A 93 7.56 -12.38 -2.44
C PRO A 93 8.18 -12.11 -3.82
N VAL A 94 7.88 -13.00 -4.77
CA VAL A 94 8.34 -12.85 -6.17
C VAL A 94 7.65 -11.66 -6.80
N ILE A 95 8.43 -10.77 -7.42
CA ILE A 95 7.94 -9.61 -8.16
C ILE A 95 7.81 -9.99 -9.63
N ASP A 96 6.58 -10.12 -10.12
CA ASP A 96 6.27 -10.53 -11.48
C ASP A 96 4.98 -9.85 -11.99
N SER A 97 4.39 -10.38 -13.07
CA SER A 97 3.15 -9.84 -13.62
C SER A 97 1.95 -9.90 -12.67
N LYS A 98 2.00 -10.71 -11.60
CA LYS A 98 0.95 -10.90 -10.59
C LYS A 98 1.13 -10.01 -9.36
N SER A 99 2.19 -9.21 -9.29
CA SER A 99 2.33 -8.21 -8.23
C SER A 99 1.13 -7.24 -8.22
N PRO A 100 0.67 -6.78 -7.05
CA PRO A 100 -0.51 -5.94 -6.92
C PRO A 100 -0.42 -4.70 -7.80
N ARG A 101 -1.52 -4.41 -8.51
CA ARG A 101 -1.66 -3.23 -9.35
C ARG A 101 -2.83 -2.41 -8.86
N ILE A 102 -2.73 -1.10 -9.05
CA ILE A 102 -3.89 -0.22 -8.91
C ILE A 102 -4.70 -0.37 -10.19
N GLU A 103 -5.87 -0.95 -10.05
CA GLU A 103 -6.85 -1.08 -11.11
C GLU A 103 -7.97 -0.08 -10.84
N LEU A 104 -8.15 0.86 -11.76
CA LEU A 104 -9.20 1.87 -11.66
C LEU A 104 -10.49 1.29 -12.25
N MET A 105 -11.59 1.49 -11.53
CA MET A 105 -12.93 1.25 -12.04
C MET A 105 -13.23 2.30 -13.12
N ILE A 106 -13.45 1.84 -14.37
CA ILE A 106 -13.76 2.67 -15.54
C ILE A 106 -15.27 2.66 -15.77
#